data_AF-A0A0V8JAT4-F1
#
_entry.id   AF-A0A0V8JAT4-F1
#
_cell.length_a   1.000
_cell.length_b   1.000
_cell.length_c   1.000
_cell.angle_alpha   90.00
_cell.angle_beta   90.00
_cell.angle_gamma   90.00
#
_symmetry.space_group_name_H-M   'P 1'
#
loop_
_entity.id
_entity.type
_entity.pdbx_description
1 polymer ?
#
loop_
_entity_poly.entity_id
_entity_poly.type
_entity_poly.pdbx_seq_one_letter_code
_entity_poly.pdbx_strand_id
1 'polypeptide(L)'
;MEVNELNKSRKFTPTDIYALQNLYKLQSMLDETLNGKVKEIFIQLFGKPMQWSNRANQLRTFNRYVSISDQSDWKFIGCGFRFTEEEYPDITVFLEIGPNCRRKDELIKAINTFCIENEEWIFESPEDEKDYFRVYLGKSLLSFLAESDHIESIQKYIIEKLHEIHRLKVQFPELKWEERV
;
A
#
# COMPACT_ATOMS: atom_id res chain seq x y z
N MET A 1 -16.74 7.30 -27.31
CA MET A 1 -16.08 8.62 -27.31
C MET A 1 -15.65 8.88 -25.89
N GLU A 2 -14.34 8.86 -25.64
CA GLU A 2 -13.75 9.14 -24.33
C GLU A 2 -14.14 10.55 -23.88
N VAL A 3 -14.91 10.61 -22.80
CA VAL A 3 -15.08 11.85 -22.05
C VAL A 3 -13.75 12.09 -21.34
N ASN A 4 -12.93 12.96 -21.91
CA ASN A 4 -11.80 13.54 -21.21
C ASN A 4 -12.34 14.21 -19.93
N GLU A 5 -12.21 13.57 -18.78
CA GLU A 5 -12.42 14.19 -17.45
C GLU A 5 -11.32 15.24 -17.12
N LEU A 6 -10.81 15.94 -18.12
CA LEU A 6 -10.14 17.21 -17.95
C LEU A 6 -11.19 18.32 -17.82
N ASN A 7 -12.11 18.19 -16.87
CA ASN A 7 -12.81 19.35 -16.33
C ASN A 7 -11.96 20.00 -15.23
N LYS A 8 -10.70 20.26 -15.54
CA LYS A 8 -9.76 21.03 -14.75
C LYS A 8 -9.39 22.21 -15.64
N SER A 9 -9.55 23.43 -15.13
CA SER A 9 -9.12 24.62 -15.87
C SER A 9 -7.71 24.37 -16.42
N ARG A 10 -7.45 24.64 -17.71
CA ARG A 10 -6.11 24.46 -18.33
C ARG A 10 -5.12 25.51 -17.84
N LYS A 11 -5.16 25.85 -16.55
CA LYS A 11 -4.40 26.90 -15.89
C LYS A 11 -3.91 26.33 -14.56
N PHE A 12 -2.62 26.47 -14.29
CA PHE A 12 -2.07 26.20 -12.97
C PHE A 12 -2.57 27.27 -11.99
N THR A 13 -2.99 26.82 -10.82
CA THR A 13 -3.23 27.67 -9.66
C THR A 13 -1.91 28.00 -8.95
N PRO A 14 -1.88 29.03 -8.08
CA PRO A 14 -0.71 29.28 -7.24
C PRO A 14 -0.29 28.06 -6.40
N THR A 15 -1.26 27.27 -5.92
CA THR A 15 -1.01 26.03 -5.17
C THR A 15 -0.31 24.99 -6.03
N ASP A 16 -0.74 24.81 -7.28
CA ASP A 16 -0.09 23.87 -8.21
C ASP A 16 1.36 24.28 -8.49
N ILE A 17 1.62 25.58 -8.70
CA ILE A 17 2.98 26.10 -8.92
C ILE A 17 3.85 25.87 -7.68
N TYR A 18 3.33 26.13 -6.49
CA TYR A 18 4.05 25.90 -5.25
C TYR A 18 4.38 24.41 -5.03
N ALA A 19 3.43 23.51 -5.31
CA ALA A 19 3.63 22.07 -5.23
C ALA A 19 4.71 21.61 -6.23
N LEU A 20 4.67 22.10 -7.47
CA LEU A 20 5.68 21.80 -8.50
C LEU A 20 7.07 22.28 -8.10
N GLN A 21 7.20 23.49 -7.54
CA GLN A 21 8.47 24.03 -7.08
C GLN A 21 9.08 23.23 -5.90
N ASN A 22 8.23 22.57 -5.11
CA ASN A 22 8.65 21.75 -3.97
C ASN A 22 8.62 20.24 -4.25
N LEU A 23 8.36 19.82 -5.49
CA LEU A 23 8.12 18.42 -5.84
C LEU A 23 9.27 17.51 -5.40
N TYR A 24 10.52 17.94 -5.60
CA TYR A 24 11.69 17.18 -5.17
C TYR A 24 11.70 16.94 -3.65
N LYS A 25 11.44 17.98 -2.86
CA LYS A 25 11.36 17.88 -1.40
C LYS A 25 10.25 16.93 -0.98
N LEU A 26 9.05 17.09 -1.56
CA LEU A 26 7.89 16.25 -1.26
C LEU A 26 8.18 14.78 -1.58
N GLN A 27 8.75 14.50 -2.76
CA GLN A 27 9.13 13.16 -3.14
C GLN A 27 10.21 12.58 -2.21
N SER A 28 11.21 13.38 -1.82
CA SER A 28 12.25 12.95 -0.87
C SER A 28 11.65 12.54 0.48
N MET A 29 10.63 13.24 0.98
CA MET A 29 9.95 12.88 2.24
C MET A 29 9.18 11.56 2.11
N LEU A 30 8.50 11.34 0.98
CA LEU A 30 7.82 10.06 0.70
C LEU A 30 8.84 8.91 0.60
N ASP A 31 9.98 9.15 -0.05
CA ASP A 31 11.07 8.19 -0.17
C ASP A 31 11.68 7.86 1.18
N GLU A 32 11.96 8.87 2.00
CA GLU A 32 12.52 8.70 3.35
C GLU A 32 11.59 7.87 4.24
N THR A 33 10.29 8.09 4.14
CA THR A 33 9.27 7.31 4.86
C THR A 33 9.31 5.82 4.50
N LEU A 34 9.62 5.47 3.24
CA LEU A 34 9.58 4.08 2.76
C LEU A 34 10.96 3.43 2.60
N ASN A 35 12.03 4.13 2.94
CA ASN A 35 13.40 3.65 2.90
C ASN A 35 13.95 3.41 4.33
N GLY A 36 15.25 3.16 4.46
CA GLY A 36 15.89 2.84 5.74
C GLY A 36 15.24 1.64 6.41
N LYS A 37 14.86 1.80 7.68
CA LYS A 37 14.24 0.75 8.52
C LYS A 37 12.99 0.13 7.91
N VAL A 38 12.13 0.90 7.24
CA VAL A 38 10.92 0.35 6.60
C VAL A 38 11.30 -0.60 5.48
N LYS A 39 12.23 -0.21 4.61
CA LYS A 39 12.71 -1.05 3.51
C LYS A 39 13.42 -2.30 4.02
N GLU A 40 14.25 -2.18 5.05
CA GLU A 40 14.96 -3.30 5.66
C GLU A 40 13.99 -4.34 6.21
N ILE A 41 13.02 -3.92 7.02
CA ILE A 41 12.00 -4.81 7.57
C ILE A 41 11.10 -5.39 6.47
N PHE A 42 10.71 -4.58 5.50
CA PHE A 42 9.90 -5.06 4.38
C PHE A 42 10.60 -6.17 3.61
N ILE A 43 11.90 -6.01 3.31
CA ILE A 43 12.71 -7.03 2.65
C ILE A 43 12.85 -8.28 3.52
N GLN A 44 13.05 -8.12 4.82
CA GLN A 44 13.16 -9.24 5.75
C GLN A 44 11.89 -10.10 5.81
N LEU A 45 10.71 -9.48 5.71
CA LEU A 45 9.41 -10.16 5.87
C LEU A 45 8.78 -10.64 4.54
N PHE A 46 9.05 -9.92 3.44
CA PHE A 46 8.34 -10.11 2.17
C PHE A 46 9.25 -10.14 0.94
N GLY A 47 10.57 -10.14 1.13
CA GLY A 47 11.53 -10.12 0.05
C GLY A 47 11.65 -8.77 -0.65
N LYS A 48 12.46 -8.73 -1.72
CA LYS A 48 12.76 -7.47 -2.43
C LYS A 48 11.51 -6.91 -3.12
N PRO A 49 11.22 -5.60 -2.98
CA PRO A 49 10.18 -4.97 -3.76
C PRO A 49 10.42 -5.10 -5.26
N MET A 50 9.33 -5.24 -6.01
CA MET A 50 9.37 -5.37 -7.46
C MET A 50 9.83 -4.07 -8.15
N GLN A 51 10.57 -4.22 -9.26
CA GLN A 51 11.06 -3.09 -10.06
C GLN A 51 9.96 -2.44 -10.92
N TRP A 52 8.98 -3.21 -11.42
CA TRP A 52 7.96 -2.71 -12.33
C TRP A 52 6.97 -1.74 -11.66
N SER A 53 6.83 -1.83 -10.34
CA SER A 53 6.09 -0.90 -9.49
C SER A 53 6.96 0.25 -8.97
N ASN A 54 7.71 0.94 -9.84
CA ASN A 54 8.35 2.18 -9.42
C ASN A 54 7.28 3.12 -8.82
N ARG A 55 7.55 3.68 -7.64
CA ARG A 55 6.63 4.54 -6.88
C ARG A 55 6.08 5.69 -7.73
N ALA A 56 6.87 6.23 -8.66
CA ALA A 56 6.41 7.25 -9.61
C ALA A 56 5.38 6.73 -10.63
N ASN A 57 5.56 5.51 -11.14
CA ASN A 57 4.58 4.87 -12.02
C ASN A 57 3.29 4.55 -11.27
N GLN A 58 3.41 4.07 -10.02
CA GLN A 58 2.27 3.82 -9.14
C GLN A 58 1.48 5.11 -8.88
N LEU A 59 2.18 6.23 -8.63
CA LEU A 59 1.54 7.51 -8.38
C LEU A 59 0.76 7.98 -9.62
N ARG A 60 1.38 7.87 -10.79
CA ARG A 60 0.75 8.27 -12.07
C ARG A 60 -0.47 7.42 -12.43
N THR A 61 -0.42 6.11 -12.20
CA THR A 61 -1.43 5.17 -12.72
C THR A 61 -2.52 4.81 -11.71
N PHE A 62 -2.15 4.73 -10.43
CA PHE A 62 -3.03 4.21 -9.38
C PHE A 62 -3.22 5.19 -8.22
N ASN A 63 -2.72 6.43 -8.36
CA ASN A 63 -2.78 7.46 -7.32
C ASN A 63 -2.25 6.96 -5.96
N ARG A 64 -1.14 6.20 -5.98
CA ARG A 64 -0.51 5.66 -4.76
C ARG A 64 1.02 5.68 -4.87
N TYR A 65 1.70 5.88 -3.75
CA TYR A 65 3.16 5.88 -3.66
C TYR A 65 3.60 4.80 -2.68
N VAL A 66 3.86 3.59 -3.19
CA VAL A 66 3.99 2.36 -2.38
C VAL A 66 5.16 1.49 -2.83
N SER A 67 5.71 0.73 -1.89
CA SER A 67 6.58 -0.42 -2.18
C SER A 67 5.72 -1.68 -2.25
N ILE A 68 5.93 -2.56 -3.24
CA ILE A 68 5.14 -3.78 -3.43
C ILE A 68 6.08 -4.97 -3.69
N SER A 69 5.79 -6.12 -3.10
CA SER A 69 6.44 -7.39 -3.37
C SER A 69 5.45 -8.45 -3.83
N ASP A 70 5.83 -9.24 -4.85
CA ASP A 70 5.08 -10.40 -5.34
C ASP A 70 5.39 -11.60 -4.45
N GLN A 71 4.34 -12.13 -3.84
CA GLN A 71 4.35 -13.28 -2.94
C GLN A 71 3.88 -14.57 -3.63
N SER A 72 3.98 -14.59 -4.97
CA SER A 72 3.53 -15.64 -5.89
C SER A 72 2.02 -15.85 -5.90
N ASP A 73 1.54 -16.58 -6.92
CA ASP A 73 0.13 -16.94 -7.08
C ASP A 73 -0.81 -15.71 -7.00
N TRP A 74 -0.38 -14.61 -7.62
CA TRP A 74 -1.12 -13.34 -7.68
C TRP A 74 -1.37 -12.67 -6.33
N LYS A 75 -0.52 -12.93 -5.33
CA LYS A 75 -0.55 -12.25 -4.03
C LYS A 75 0.50 -11.14 -4.00
N PHE A 76 0.08 -9.92 -3.66
CA PHE A 76 0.95 -8.74 -3.64
C PHE A 76 0.86 -8.04 -2.28
N ILE A 77 1.98 -7.99 -1.55
CA ILE A 77 2.08 -7.26 -0.29
C ILE A 77 2.68 -5.89 -0.56
N GLY A 78 2.10 -4.82 0.02
CA GLY A 78 2.67 -3.50 -0.12
C GLY A 78 2.41 -2.56 1.04
N CYS A 79 3.18 -1.47 1.08
CA CYS A 79 3.00 -0.40 2.05
C CYS A 79 3.38 0.97 1.46
N GLY A 80 2.73 2.03 1.94
CA GLY A 80 3.07 3.40 1.63
C GLY A 80 1.89 4.36 1.70
N PHE A 81 1.77 5.23 0.70
CA PHE A 81 0.74 6.27 0.67
C PHE A 81 -0.33 5.94 -0.36
N ARG A 82 -1.60 6.04 0.03
CA ARG A 82 -2.75 6.03 -0.87
C ARG A 82 -3.37 7.41 -0.89
N PHE A 83 -3.43 8.03 -2.07
CA PHE A 83 -4.06 9.33 -2.24
C PHE A 83 -5.54 9.08 -2.53
N THR A 84 -6.39 9.50 -1.59
CA THR A 84 -7.84 9.37 -1.66
C THR A 84 -8.45 10.70 -2.13
N GLU A 85 -9.77 10.78 -2.21
CA GLU A 85 -10.48 12.05 -2.47
C GLU A 85 -10.51 12.96 -1.24
N GLU A 86 -10.09 12.44 -0.08
CA GLU A 86 -9.96 13.19 1.16
C GLU A 86 -8.78 14.17 1.12
N GLU A 87 -8.79 15.14 2.05
CA GLU A 87 -7.77 16.19 2.12
C GLU A 87 -6.35 15.64 2.39
N TYR A 88 -6.24 14.53 3.10
CA TYR A 88 -4.96 13.92 3.49
C TYR A 88 -4.85 12.48 2.96
N PRO A 89 -3.68 12.09 2.41
CA PRO A 89 -3.46 10.71 2.00
C PRO A 89 -3.46 9.77 3.20
N ASP A 90 -3.80 8.52 2.96
CA ASP A 90 -3.68 7.46 3.96
C ASP A 90 -2.31 6.81 3.90
N ILE A 91 -1.74 6.55 5.09
CA ILE A 91 -0.67 5.58 5.26
C ILE A 91 -1.31 4.19 5.27
N THR A 92 -0.87 3.32 4.38
CA THR A 92 -1.49 2.00 4.16
C THR A 92 -0.47 0.87 4.16
N VAL A 93 -0.90 -0.28 4.66
CA VAL A 93 -0.30 -1.60 4.45
C VAL A 93 -1.42 -2.50 3.92
N PHE A 94 -1.11 -3.33 2.92
CA PHE A 94 -2.11 -4.16 2.26
C PHE A 94 -1.55 -5.48 1.74
N LEU A 95 -2.44 -6.46 1.61
CA LEU A 95 -2.33 -7.63 0.75
C LEU A 95 -3.41 -7.52 -0.32
N GLU A 96 -3.00 -7.43 -1.58
CA GLU A 96 -3.87 -7.42 -2.76
C GLU A 96 -3.74 -8.77 -3.48
N ILE A 97 -4.85 -9.34 -3.88
CA ILE A 97 -4.90 -10.66 -4.50
C ILE A 97 -5.64 -10.60 -5.82
N GLY A 98 -4.98 -11.09 -6.86
CA GLY A 98 -5.56 -11.19 -8.19
C GLY A 98 -6.52 -12.37 -8.36
N PRO A 99 -7.41 -12.29 -9.36
CA PRO A 99 -8.44 -13.29 -9.59
C PRO A 99 -7.91 -14.67 -9.97
N ASN A 100 -6.67 -14.73 -10.47
CA ASN A 100 -6.02 -15.97 -10.89
C ASN A 100 -5.30 -16.70 -9.74
N CYS A 101 -5.46 -16.25 -8.49
CA CYS A 101 -4.96 -16.95 -7.30
C CYS A 101 -5.63 -18.32 -7.19
N ARG A 102 -4.83 -19.39 -7.19
CA ARG A 102 -5.34 -20.76 -7.24
C ARG A 102 -6.02 -21.18 -5.94
N ARG A 103 -5.62 -20.60 -4.81
CA ARG A 103 -6.10 -20.91 -3.46
C ARG A 103 -6.99 -19.80 -2.90
N LYS A 104 -7.89 -19.29 -3.75
CA LYS A 104 -8.73 -18.12 -3.44
C LYS A 104 -9.57 -18.36 -2.18
N ASP A 105 -10.26 -19.49 -2.10
CA ASP A 105 -11.15 -19.81 -0.98
C ASP A 105 -10.40 -20.01 0.35
N GLU A 106 -9.25 -20.69 0.32
CA GLU A 106 -8.43 -20.86 1.52
C GLU A 106 -7.87 -19.52 2.00
N LEU A 107 -7.45 -18.66 1.08
CA LEU A 107 -6.93 -17.35 1.41
C LEU A 107 -8.01 -16.42 1.95
N ILE A 108 -9.22 -16.45 1.39
CA ILE A 108 -10.38 -15.71 1.95
C ILE A 108 -10.66 -16.15 3.38
N LYS A 109 -10.64 -17.46 3.67
CA LYS A 109 -10.83 -17.96 5.04
C LYS A 109 -9.72 -17.48 5.98
N ALA A 110 -8.46 -17.58 5.55
CA ALA A 110 -7.30 -17.11 6.32
C ALA A 110 -7.38 -15.61 6.63
N ILE A 111 -7.75 -14.79 5.63
CA ILE A 111 -7.94 -13.34 5.79
C ILE A 111 -9.08 -13.04 6.76
N ASN A 112 -10.22 -13.73 6.66
CA ASN A 112 -11.32 -13.54 7.60
C ASN A 112 -10.89 -13.86 9.04
N THR A 113 -10.18 -14.97 9.27
CA THR A 113 -9.62 -15.30 10.59
C THR A 113 -8.68 -14.19 11.08
N PHE A 114 -7.80 -13.70 10.22
CA PHE A 114 -6.89 -12.60 10.55
C PHE A 114 -7.64 -11.31 10.92
N CYS A 115 -8.68 -10.92 10.18
CA CYS A 115 -9.46 -9.72 10.47
C CYS A 115 -10.27 -9.84 11.78
N ILE A 116 -10.70 -11.05 12.17
CA ILE A 116 -11.32 -11.28 13.49
C ILE A 116 -10.31 -11.00 14.63
N GLU A 117 -9.05 -11.37 14.44
CA GLU A 117 -7.99 -11.12 15.43
C GLU A 117 -7.44 -9.69 15.37
N ASN A 118 -7.72 -8.94 14.31
CA ASN A 118 -7.12 -7.64 14.02
C ASN A 118 -8.18 -6.68 13.44
N GLU A 119 -9.05 -6.16 14.30
CA GLU A 119 -10.25 -5.39 13.94
C GLU A 119 -9.98 -4.12 13.11
N GLU A 120 -8.76 -3.57 13.15
CA GLU A 120 -8.37 -2.41 12.33
C GLU A 120 -8.23 -2.73 10.84
N TRP A 121 -8.10 -4.01 10.48
CA TRP A 121 -7.92 -4.44 9.09
C TRP A 121 -9.25 -4.65 8.39
N ILE A 122 -9.37 -3.99 7.24
CA ILE A 122 -10.55 -4.04 6.38
C ILE A 122 -10.31 -5.11 5.32
N PHE A 123 -11.21 -6.09 5.27
CA PHE A 123 -11.26 -7.05 4.19
C PHE A 123 -12.33 -6.64 3.16
N GLU A 124 -11.89 -6.35 1.94
CA GLU A 124 -12.75 -6.20 0.77
C GLU A 124 -12.79 -7.54 0.03
N SER A 125 -13.89 -8.27 0.22
CA SER A 125 -14.15 -9.51 -0.49
C SER A 125 -14.38 -9.27 -1.98
N PRO A 126 -14.04 -10.24 -2.85
CA PRO A 126 -14.35 -10.12 -4.27
C PRO A 126 -15.87 -10.19 -4.48
N GLU A 127 -16.43 -9.36 -5.36
CA GLU A 127 -17.86 -9.43 -5.73
C GLU A 127 -18.09 -10.59 -6.71
N ASP A 128 -17.15 -10.78 -7.65
CA ASP A 128 -17.16 -11.85 -8.64
C ASP A 128 -15.85 -12.68 -8.67
N GLU A 129 -15.88 -13.82 -9.38
CA GLU A 129 -14.69 -14.68 -9.55
C GLU A 129 -13.49 -13.96 -10.17
N LYS A 130 -13.76 -12.96 -11.03
CA LYS A 130 -12.76 -12.20 -11.78
C LYS A 130 -12.23 -10.97 -11.05
N ASP A 131 -12.73 -10.69 -9.85
CA ASP A 131 -12.31 -9.51 -9.12
C ASP A 131 -11.03 -9.73 -8.34
N TYR A 132 -10.28 -8.64 -8.24
CA TYR A 132 -9.27 -8.50 -7.21
C TYR A 132 -9.96 -8.36 -5.85
N PHE A 133 -9.32 -8.88 -4.83
CA PHE A 133 -9.74 -8.67 -3.44
C PHE A 133 -8.54 -8.29 -2.61
N ARG A 134 -8.79 -7.64 -1.47
CA ARG A 134 -7.69 -7.15 -0.64
C ARG A 134 -8.05 -7.11 0.83
N VAL A 135 -7.02 -7.26 1.65
CA VAL A 135 -7.07 -6.89 3.06
C VAL A 135 -6.07 -5.76 3.27
N TYR A 136 -6.52 -4.68 3.90
CA TYR A 136 -5.72 -3.48 4.06
C TYR A 136 -6.11 -2.72 5.32
N LEU A 137 -5.26 -1.78 5.69
CA LEU A 137 -5.60 -0.72 6.62
C LEU A 137 -5.18 0.63 6.05
N GLY A 138 -5.79 1.67 6.58
CA GLY A 138 -5.50 3.05 6.21
C GLY A 138 -5.57 3.92 7.45
N LYS A 139 -4.51 4.69 7.70
CA LYS A 139 -4.50 5.71 8.73
C LYS A 139 -4.10 7.04 8.10
N SER A 140 -5.00 8.01 8.17
CA SER A 140 -4.80 9.33 7.58
C SER A 140 -3.50 9.97 8.04
N LEU A 141 -2.75 10.56 7.11
CA LEU A 141 -1.53 11.32 7.39
C LEU A 141 -1.77 12.40 8.45
N LEU A 142 -2.98 12.96 8.51
CA LEU A 142 -3.40 13.93 9.53
C LEU A 142 -3.09 13.47 10.96
N SER A 143 -3.27 12.18 11.24
CA SER A 143 -3.04 11.60 12.57
C SER A 143 -1.58 11.59 13.01
N PHE A 144 -0.64 11.88 12.10
CA PHE A 144 0.79 11.96 12.37
C PHE A 144 1.29 13.40 12.44
N LEU A 145 0.48 14.40 12.06
CA LEU A 145 0.91 15.81 11.98
C LEU A 145 1.08 16.50 13.34
N ALA A 146 0.65 15.85 14.42
CA ALA A 146 0.89 16.32 15.79
C ALA A 146 2.25 15.84 16.35
N GLU A 147 2.90 14.90 15.68
CA GLU A 147 4.16 14.31 16.13
C GLU A 147 5.34 15.25 15.86
N SER A 148 6.39 15.19 16.67
CA SER A 148 7.58 16.03 16.43
C SER A 148 8.35 15.61 15.18
N ASP A 149 8.35 14.31 14.88
CA ASP A 149 8.95 13.72 13.70
C ASP A 149 7.90 12.83 13.01
N HIS A 150 7.23 13.41 12.02
CA HIS A 150 6.18 12.72 11.29
C HIS A 150 6.74 11.48 10.56
N ILE A 151 7.95 11.57 10.00
CA ILE A 151 8.54 10.48 9.22
C ILE A 151 8.83 9.31 10.13
N GLU A 152 9.46 9.55 11.28
CA GLU A 152 9.77 8.49 12.23
C GLU A 152 8.50 7.78 12.74
N SER A 153 7.45 8.55 13.05
CA SER A 153 6.16 8.03 13.54
C SER A 153 5.43 7.21 12.46
N ILE A 154 5.44 7.66 11.20
CA ILE A 154 4.87 6.90 10.08
C ILE A 154 5.66 5.61 9.86
N GLN A 155 6.99 5.65 9.90
CA GLN A 155 7.83 4.47 9.75
C GLN A 155 7.57 3.43 10.85
N LYS A 156 7.43 3.86 12.11
CA LYS A 156 7.07 2.98 13.24
C LYS A 156 5.72 2.30 13.00
N TYR A 157 4.72 3.07 12.59
CA TYR A 157 3.39 2.55 12.27
C TYR A 157 3.42 1.53 11.12
N ILE A 158 4.11 1.84 10.02
CA ILE A 158 4.23 0.90 8.88
C ILE A 158 4.91 -0.40 9.33
N ILE A 159 6.01 -0.32 10.09
CA ILE A 159 6.75 -1.50 10.57
C ILE A 159 5.86 -2.38 11.45
N GLU A 160 5.12 -1.79 12.38
CA GLU A 160 4.14 -2.51 13.22
C GLU A 160 3.14 -3.28 12.35
N LYS A 161 2.52 -2.61 11.38
CA LYS A 161 1.50 -3.22 10.53
C LYS A 161 2.06 -4.24 9.52
N LEU A 162 3.32 -4.09 9.10
CA LEU A 162 4.02 -5.12 8.34
C LEU A 162 4.24 -6.40 9.15
N HIS A 163 4.57 -6.27 10.44
CA HIS A 163 4.68 -7.43 11.32
C HIS A 163 3.32 -8.11 11.57
N GLU A 164 2.24 -7.34 11.68
CA GLU A 164 0.90 -7.89 11.81
C GLU A 164 0.52 -8.73 10.60
N ILE A 165 0.58 -8.16 9.39
CA ILE A 165 0.18 -8.88 8.17
C ILE A 165 1.11 -10.04 7.85
N HIS A 166 2.37 -9.99 8.29
CA HIS A 166 3.28 -11.13 8.18
C HIS A 166 2.79 -12.36 8.95
N ARG A 167 1.94 -12.20 9.98
CA ARG A 167 1.33 -13.34 10.70
C ARG A 167 0.51 -14.24 9.77
N LEU A 168 -0.13 -13.70 8.72
CA LEU A 168 -0.83 -14.51 7.71
C LEU A 168 0.11 -15.52 7.05
N LYS A 169 1.35 -15.11 6.73
CA LYS A 169 2.35 -16.02 6.16
C LYS A 169 2.73 -17.14 7.13
N VAL A 170 2.92 -16.78 8.40
CA VAL A 170 3.40 -17.70 9.44
C VAL A 170 2.30 -18.68 9.86
N GLN A 171 1.07 -18.21 9.99
CA GLN A 171 -0.08 -19.02 10.41
C GLN A 171 -0.60 -19.95 9.30
N PHE A 172 -0.48 -19.53 8.04
CA PHE A 172 -1.02 -20.27 6.89
C PHE A 172 0.06 -20.58 5.83
N PRO A 173 1.11 -21.36 6.18
CA PRO A 173 2.21 -21.68 5.26
C PRO A 173 1.76 -22.48 4.02
N GLU A 174 0.62 -23.19 4.09
CA GLU A 174 0.03 -23.94 2.99
C GLU A 174 -0.46 -23.08 1.81
N LEU A 175 -0.57 -21.76 2.00
CA LEU A 175 -0.93 -20.81 0.95
C LEU A 175 0.23 -20.47 0.00
N LYS A 176 1.38 -21.13 0.18
CA LYS A 176 2.57 -21.05 -0.68
C LYS A 176 2.99 -19.62 -0.94
N TRP A 177 3.60 -19.04 0.08
CA TRP A 177 4.18 -17.71 0.01
C TRP A 177 5.60 -17.82 -0.52
N GLU A 178 5.79 -17.56 -1.81
CA GLU A 178 7.11 -17.56 -2.44
C GLU A 178 7.48 -16.13 -2.79
N GLU A 179 8.64 -15.68 -2.31
CA GLU A 179 9.21 -14.40 -2.70
C GLU A 179 9.83 -14.55 -4.08
N ARG A 180 9.47 -13.68 -5.03
CA ARG A 180 10.23 -13.59 -6.28
C ARG A 180 11.59 -12.93 -6.01
N VAL A 181 12.66 -13.69 -6.19
CA VAL A 181 14.07 -13.24 -6.10
C VAL A 181 14.43 -12.33 -7.27
#